data_AF-I0YMV3-F1
#
_entry.id   AF-I0YMV3-F1
#
_cell.length_a   1.000
_cell.length_b   1.000
_cell.length_c   1.000
_cell.angle_alpha   90.00
_cell.angle_beta   90.00
_cell.angle_gamma   90.00
#
_symmetry.space_group_name_H-M   'P 1'
#
loop_
_entity.id
_entity.type
_entity.pdbx_description
1 polymer ?
#
loop_
_entity_poly.entity_id
_entity_poly.type
_entity_poly.pdbx_seq_one_letter_code
_entity_poly.pdbx_strand_id
1 'polypeptide(L)'
;MPALQMGLLFFFVAVAILHFWYNWWLLAPCFVTGLLGGAVYVNAFTLLSREVEPRLREFSLAAASLADSVGIALADICGVLIQGCLFKANGLTGADFTC
;
A
#
# COMPACT_ATOMS: atom_id res chain seq x y z
N MET A 1 -3.55 -11.11 2.77
CA MET A 1 -2.74 -11.64 1.66
C MET A 1 -1.62 -10.66 1.32
N PRO A 2 -0.59 -10.54 2.19
CA PRO A 2 0.48 -9.55 1.98
C PRO A 2 1.32 -9.85 0.74
N ALA A 3 1.54 -11.12 0.42
CA ALA A 3 2.33 -11.53 -0.74
C ALA A 3 1.81 -10.96 -2.07
N LEU A 4 0.48 -10.91 -2.26
CA LEU A 4 -0.12 -10.39 -3.49
C LEU A 4 0.04 -8.88 -3.60
N GLN A 5 -0.15 -8.14 -2.50
CA GLN A 5 0.05 -6.68 -2.48
C GLN A 5 1.51 -6.32 -2.75
N MET A 6 2.47 -7.06 -2.17
CA MET A 6 3.90 -6.88 -2.45
C MET A 6 4.23 -7.20 -3.92
N GLY A 7 3.61 -8.23 -4.49
CA GLY A 7 3.75 -8.57 -5.92
C GLY A 7 3.26 -7.45 -6.84
N LEU A 8 2.10 -6.85 -6.55
CA LEU A 8 1.59 -5.73 -7.34
C LEU A 8 2.47 -4.48 -7.18
N LEU A 9 3.00 -4.21 -5.98
CA LEU A 9 3.96 -3.13 -5.78
C LEU A 9 5.21 -3.30 -6.65
N PHE A 10 5.80 -4.51 -6.65
CA PHE A 10 6.95 -4.80 -7.50
C PHE A 10 6.61 -4.65 -9.00
N PHE A 11 5.43 -5.11 -9.42
CA PHE A 11 4.95 -4.93 -10.79
C PHE A 11 4.88 -3.44 -11.18
N PHE A 12 4.29 -2.58 -10.35
CA PHE A 12 4.21 -1.14 -10.64
C PHE A 12 5.59 -0.48 -10.70
N VAL A 13 6.51 -0.82 -9.77
CA VAL A 13 7.89 -0.32 -9.80
C VAL A 13 8.62 -0.79 -11.07
N ALA A 14 8.47 -2.05 -11.45
CA ALA A 14 9.10 -2.60 -12.66
C ALA A 14 8.56 -1.92 -13.94
N VAL A 15 7.26 -1.67 -14.03
CA VAL A 15 6.64 -0.91 -15.13
C VAL A 15 7.20 0.51 -15.18
N ALA A 16 7.39 1.16 -14.03
CA ALA A 16 7.92 2.52 -13.96
C ALA A 16 9.41 2.63 -14.30
N ILE A 17 10.20 1.57 -14.12
CA ILE A 17 11.61 1.53 -14.54
C ILE A 17 11.72 1.18 -16.02
N LEU A 18 11.11 0.05 -16.43
CA LEU A 18 11.30 -0.53 -17.77
C LEU A 18 10.46 0.15 -18.85
N HIS A 19 9.50 1.01 -18.49
CA HIS A 19 8.59 1.70 -19.43
C HIS A 19 7.86 0.77 -20.39
N PHE A 20 7.69 -0.50 -20.00
CA PHE A 20 7.15 -1.55 -20.87
C PHE A 20 5.67 -1.35 -21.21
N TRP A 21 4.91 -0.71 -20.32
CA TRP A 21 3.45 -0.56 -20.46
C TRP A 21 3.00 0.84 -20.04
N TYR A 22 2.72 1.72 -21.02
CA TYR A 22 2.22 3.08 -20.81
C TYR A 22 0.90 3.29 -21.55
N ASN A 23 -0.15 2.60 -21.11
CA ASN A 23 -1.50 2.69 -21.67
C ASN A 23 -2.51 2.85 -20.53
N TRP A 24 -3.68 3.40 -20.84
CA TRP A 24 -4.82 3.53 -19.91
C TRP A 24 -5.24 2.20 -19.26
N TRP A 25 -4.86 1.06 -19.84
CA TRP A 25 -5.11 -0.25 -19.26
C TRP A 25 -4.44 -0.48 -17.90
N LEU A 26 -3.44 0.34 -17.53
CA LEU A 26 -2.79 0.29 -16.22
C LEU A 26 -3.76 0.65 -15.06
N LEU A 27 -4.90 1.28 -15.36
CA LEU A 27 -5.95 1.51 -14.36
C LEU A 27 -6.59 0.21 -13.86
N ALA A 28 -6.63 -0.86 -14.68
CA ALA A 28 -7.23 -2.13 -14.28
C ALA A 28 -6.49 -2.78 -13.08
N PRO A 29 -5.15 -2.98 -13.11
CA PRO A 29 -4.43 -3.48 -11.94
C PRO A 29 -4.48 -2.51 -10.76
N CYS A 30 -4.53 -1.19 -10.97
CA CYS A 30 -4.75 -0.21 -9.88
C CYS A 30 -6.12 -0.38 -9.22
N PHE A 31 -7.15 -0.70 -9.99
CA PHE A 31 -8.46 -0.99 -9.43
C PHE A 31 -8.43 -2.27 -8.58
N VAL A 32 -7.70 -3.28 -9.03
CA VAL A 32 -7.51 -4.55 -8.31
C VAL A 32 -6.72 -4.35 -7.01
N THR A 33 -5.67 -3.51 -6.98
CA THR A 33 -4.97 -3.20 -5.72
C THR A 33 -5.91 -2.58 -4.69
N GLY A 34 -6.74 -1.62 -5.12
CA GLY A 34 -7.72 -0.95 -4.26
C GLY A 34 -8.75 -1.93 -3.71
N LEU A 35 -9.31 -2.79 -4.56
CA LEU A 35 -10.30 -3.79 -4.15
C LEU A 35 -9.70 -4.81 -3.16
N LEU A 36 -8.48 -5.29 -3.41
CA LEU A 36 -7.77 -6.20 -2.50
C LEU A 36 -7.47 -5.54 -1.16
N GLY A 37 -7.01 -4.28 -1.17
CA GLY A 37 -6.75 -3.52 0.05
C GLY A 37 -8.01 -3.33 0.90
N GLY A 38 -9.11 -2.90 0.28
CA GLY A 38 -10.40 -2.75 0.96
C GLY A 38 -10.96 -4.06 1.51
N ALA A 39 -10.83 -5.16 0.76
CA ALA A 39 -11.27 -6.49 1.22
C ALA A 39 -10.48 -6.94 2.46
N VAL A 40 -9.16 -6.74 2.48
CA VAL A 40 -8.32 -7.06 3.64
C VAL A 40 -8.69 -6.19 4.85
N TYR A 41 -8.93 -4.90 4.65
CA TYR A 41 -9.37 -3.98 5.69
C TYR A 41 -10.67 -4.45 6.34
N VAL A 42 -11.75 -4.63 5.55
CA VAL A 42 -13.06 -5.05 6.07
C VAL A 42 -12.99 -6.42 6.75
N ASN A 43 -12.23 -7.36 6.18
CA ASN A 43 -12.06 -8.68 6.76
C ASN A 43 -11.35 -8.63 8.11
N ALA A 44 -10.30 -7.82 8.26
CA ALA A 44 -9.59 -7.66 9.53
C ALA A 44 -10.48 -7.07 10.63
N PHE A 45 -11.20 -5.98 10.34
CA PHE A 45 -12.11 -5.36 11.31
C PHE A 45 -13.29 -6.27 11.67
N THR A 46 -13.82 -7.03 10.70
CA THR A 46 -14.89 -8.00 10.95
C THR A 46 -14.42 -9.15 11.84
N LEU A 47 -13.21 -9.68 11.58
CA LEU A 47 -12.63 -10.75 12.38
C LEU A 47 -12.36 -10.28 13.81
N LEU A 48 -11.78 -9.09 13.98
CA LEU A 48 -11.52 -8.51 15.30
C LEU A 48 -12.81 -8.25 16.08
N SER A 49 -13.87 -7.85 15.39
CA SER A 49 -15.19 -7.66 15.99
C SER A 49 -15.82 -8.99 16.44
N ARG A 50 -15.57 -10.11 15.75
CA ARG A 50 -16.20 -11.41 16.05
C ARG A 50 -15.43 -12.28 17.04
N GLU A 51 -14.11 -12.32 16.95
CA GLU A 51 -13.27 -13.26 17.72
C GLU A 51 -12.77 -12.69 19.05
N VAL A 52 -12.78 -11.35 19.22
CA VAL A 52 -12.28 -10.72 20.46
C VAL A 52 -13.37 -10.69 21.52
N GLU A 53 -12.99 -11.03 22.75
CA GLU A 53 -13.85 -10.99 23.93
C GLU A 53 -14.47 -9.59 24.13
N PRO A 54 -15.77 -9.47 24.46
CA PRO A 54 -16.47 -8.18 24.49
C PRO A 54 -15.83 -7.14 25.41
N ARG A 55 -15.14 -7.56 26.48
CA ARG A 55 -14.41 -6.67 27.39
C ARG A 55 -13.20 -5.98 26.74
N LEU A 56 -12.54 -6.63 25.79
CA LEU A 56 -11.32 -6.14 25.13
C LEU A 56 -11.56 -5.66 23.70
N ARG A 57 -12.78 -5.86 23.16
CA ARG A 57 -13.12 -5.56 21.77
C ARG A 57 -12.96 -4.09 21.42
N GLU A 58 -13.44 -3.17 22.26
CA GLU A 58 -13.30 -1.73 22.00
C GLU A 58 -11.84 -1.27 22.03
N PHE A 59 -11.06 -1.77 22.99
CA PHE A 59 -9.63 -1.50 23.06
C PHE A 59 -8.88 -2.05 21.83
N SER A 60 -9.21 -3.27 21.41
CA SER A 60 -8.59 -3.91 20.26
C SER A 60 -8.92 -3.19 18.94
N LEU A 61 -10.18 -2.76 18.77
CA LEU A 61 -10.61 -1.97 17.62
C LEU A 61 -9.92 -0.61 17.57
N ALA A 62 -9.79 0.07 18.72
CA ALA A 62 -9.06 1.33 18.81
C ALA A 62 -7.57 1.15 18.48
N ALA A 63 -6.93 0.11 19.02
CA ALA A 63 -5.53 -0.23 18.73
C ALA A 63 -5.32 -0.58 17.25
N ALA A 64 -6.24 -1.33 16.64
CA ALA A 64 -6.18 -1.66 15.22
C ALA A 64 -6.35 -0.42 14.32
N SER A 65 -7.25 0.50 14.68
CA SER A 65 -7.42 1.76 13.94
C SER A 65 -6.19 2.66 14.03
N LEU A 66 -5.53 2.70 15.19
CA LEU A 66 -4.26 3.42 15.35
C LEU A 66 -3.15 2.77 14.51
N ALA A 67 -3.04 1.44 14.56
CA ALA A 67 -2.06 0.69 13.78
C ALA A 67 -2.24 0.89 12.26
N ASP A 68 -3.49 0.92 11.78
CA ASP A 68 -3.82 1.22 10.38
C ASP A 68 -3.33 2.62 9.97
N SER A 69 -3.64 3.65 10.78
CA SER A 69 -3.20 5.03 10.51
C SER A 69 -1.67 5.17 10.51
N VAL A 70 -0.99 4.55 11.47
CA VAL A 70 0.49 4.53 11.53
C VAL A 70 1.07 3.77 10.33
N GLY A 71 0.46 2.66 9.93
CA GLY A 71 0.86 1.88 8.77
C GLY A 71 0.78 2.70 7.47
N ILE A 72 -0.30 3.46 7.29
CA ILE A 72 -0.47 4.37 6.14
C ILE A 72 0.60 5.47 6.16
N ALA A 73 0.87 6.08 7.31
CA ALA A 73 1.91 7.11 7.42
C ALA A 73 3.31 6.56 7.08
N LEU A 74 3.66 5.36 7.57
CA LEU A 74 4.92 4.71 7.21
C LEU A 74 4.98 4.34 5.72
N ALA A 75 3.86 3.90 5.14
CA ALA A 75 3.78 3.60 3.72
C ALA A 75 3.99 4.84 2.85
N ASP A 76 3.46 6.00 3.25
CA ASP A 76 3.67 7.28 2.57
C ASP A 76 5.15 7.69 2.58
N ILE A 77 5.81 7.61 3.75
CA ILE A 77 7.25 7.87 3.88
C ILE A 77 8.06 6.95 2.96
N CYS A 78 7.77 5.65 2.97
CA CYS A 78 8.42 4.69 2.07
C CYS A 78 8.14 5.01 0.60
N GLY A 79 6.93 5.46 0.26
CA GLY A 79 6.55 5.87 -1.09
C GLY A 79 7.40 7.02 -1.61
N VAL A 80 7.59 8.06 -0.80
CA VAL A 80 8.46 9.21 -1.13
C VAL A 80 9.91 8.76 -1.36
N LEU A 81 10.43 7.86 -0.52
CA LEU A 81 11.79 7.32 -0.69
C LEU A 81 11.94 6.53 -1.99
N ILE A 82 10.96 5.65 -2.31
CA ILE A 82 10.95 4.88 -3.56
C ILE A 82 10.86 5.82 -4.77
N GLN A 83 10.02 6.85 -4.70
CA GLN A 83 9.90 7.86 -5.75
C GLN A 83 11.25 8.55 -6.02
N GLY A 84 11.99 8.91 -4.98
CA GLY A 84 13.33 9.50 -5.10
C GLY A 84 14.31 8.60 -5.85
N CYS A 85 14.40 7.32 -5.47
CA CYS A 85 15.28 6.36 -6.17
C CYS A 85 14.83 6.12 -7.62
N LEU A 86 13.52 6.12 -7.87
CA LEU A 86 12.93 5.91 -9.20
C LEU A 86 13.20 7.09 -10.16
N PHE A 87 13.13 8.33 -9.66
CA PHE A 87 13.45 9.53 -10.44
C PHE A 87 14.91 9.54 -10.87
N LYS A 88 15.83 9.17 -9.98
CA LYS A 88 17.25 9.01 -10.31
C LYS A 88 17.48 7.92 -11.35
N ALA A 89 16.83 6.77 -11.21
CA ALA A 89 16.95 5.67 -12.17
C ALA A 89 16.50 6.08 -13.59
N ASN A 90 15.56 7.03 -13.69
CA ASN A 90 15.05 7.55 -14.95
C ASN A 90 15.70 8.87 -15.40
N GLY A 91 16.71 9.38 -14.67
CA GLY A 91 17.42 10.61 -15.01
C GLY A 91 16.59 11.89 -14.90
N LEU A 92 15.51 11.88 -14.10
CA LEU A 92 14.61 13.02 -13.91
C LEU A 92 15.11 13.93 -12.78
N THR A 93 15.19 15.24 -13.04
CA THR A 93 15.54 16.27 -12.05
C THR A 93 14.26 16.83 -11.41
N GLY A 94 14.15 16.74 -10.08
CA GLY A 94 12.99 17.26 -9.32
C GLY A 94 12.54 16.43 -8.11
N ALA A 95 13.34 15.46 -7.65
CA ALA A 95 12.98 14.68 -6.46
C ALA A 95 13.28 15.45 -5.17
N ASP A 96 12.30 15.57 -4.26
CA ASP A 96 12.47 16.14 -2.91
C ASP A 96 13.49 15.38 -2.06
N PHE A 97 13.65 14.08 -2.33
CA PHE A 97 14.64 13.24 -1.68
C PHE A 97 15.47 12.49 -2.72
N THR A 98 16.80 12.64 -2.66
CA THR A 98 17.72 12.00 -3.61
C THR A 98 18.34 10.78 -2.96
N CYS A 99 18.05 9.63 -3.55
CA CYS A 99 18.77 8.37 -3.40
C CYS A 99 20.01 8.42 -4.32
#